data_AF-A0AAV4EAJ8-F1
#
_entry.id   AF-A0AAV4EAJ8-F1
#
_cell.length_a   1.000
_cell.length_b   1.000
_cell.length_c   1.000
_cell.angle_alpha   90.00
_cell.angle_beta   90.00
_cell.angle_gamma   90.00
#
_symmetry.space_group_name_H-M   'P 1'
#
loop_
_entity.id
_entity.type
_entity.pdbx_description
1 polymer ?
#
loop_
_entity_poly.entity_id
_entity_poly.type
_entity_poly.pdbx_seq_one_letter_code
_entity_poly.pdbx_strand_id
1 'polypeptide(L)'
;MDINSEESSVEEVKEEILTTMWKFNQTYTFGNFDQGSENALPKWYIMDEFGSRIQHSDDPNFRIVPFFYAATEMGYSLMWPVKDICLNDEATRDYAFGEQQQLERQARLIPWVTSDLTEVSLVQEEPTLGYFKTCQHYGLPVIYYDGAKKITGYGQPRELSESCPGCLINQFPGENVVTIKNRLAATARRAAAPDPVDPLVSNPKWLPVTYDLQRELPKFVSHFQQREKNGLDNHWICKPWNLARSLDTCISNNIDQIVRIRESGPKVVCKYIENPVLYYREDVGAKVKFDVRYLVLLSSVEPLKLFAYQIFFLRFANQPYSLENLDEYEKHFTVMNYHDGGEHLKQVHYDNFIPEFEAQNPGFLWQDVE
;
A
#
# COMPACT_ATOMS: atom_id res chain seq x y z
N MET A 1 -14.26 0.64 -23.75
CA MET A 1 -15.02 0.86 -22.51
C MET A 1 -16.33 1.47 -22.97
N ASP A 2 -17.46 0.83 -22.76
CA ASP A 2 -18.75 1.24 -23.34
C ASP A 2 -19.35 2.42 -22.54
N ILE A 3 -18.62 3.54 -22.53
CA ILE A 3 -18.91 4.75 -21.75
C ILE A 3 -19.78 5.68 -22.59
N ASN A 4 -20.90 6.15 -22.02
CA ASN A 4 -21.80 7.06 -22.72
C ASN A 4 -21.27 8.50 -22.66
N SER A 5 -20.53 8.91 -23.69
CA SER A 5 -19.92 10.25 -23.75
C SER A 5 -20.83 11.35 -24.31
N GLU A 6 -22.02 11.02 -24.84
CA GLU A 6 -22.86 11.98 -25.57
C GLU A 6 -23.66 12.91 -24.64
N GLU A 7 -23.99 12.45 -23.43
CA GLU A 7 -24.82 13.21 -22.46
C GLU A 7 -24.06 13.61 -21.18
N SER A 8 -22.81 13.17 -21.02
CA SER A 8 -22.00 13.39 -19.82
C SER A 8 -21.00 14.53 -19.99
N SER A 9 -20.75 15.26 -18.90
CA SER A 9 -19.66 16.22 -18.82
C SER A 9 -18.29 15.53 -18.90
N VAL A 10 -17.25 16.29 -19.24
CA VAL A 10 -15.88 15.77 -19.32
C VAL A 10 -15.42 15.17 -17.98
N GLU A 11 -15.80 15.77 -16.85
CA GLU A 11 -15.43 15.27 -15.52
C GLU A 11 -16.16 13.97 -15.17
N GLU A 12 -17.45 13.86 -15.52
CA GLU A 12 -18.20 12.60 -15.35
C GLU A 12 -17.61 11.48 -16.19
N VAL A 13 -17.23 11.76 -17.44
CA VAL A 13 -16.57 10.78 -18.32
C VAL A 13 -15.22 10.35 -17.75
N LYS A 14 -14.41 11.29 -17.21
CA LYS A 14 -13.14 10.96 -16.55
C LYS A 14 -13.35 10.05 -15.35
N GLU A 15 -14.32 10.37 -14.50
CA GLU A 15 -14.62 9.58 -13.30
C GLU A 15 -15.08 8.16 -13.67
N GLU A 16 -15.93 8.03 -14.70
CA GLU A 16 -16.37 6.73 -15.20
C GLU A 16 -15.20 5.91 -15.78
N ILE A 17 -14.29 6.55 -16.52
CA ILE A 17 -13.06 5.91 -17.00
C ILE A 17 -12.21 5.45 -15.83
N LEU A 18 -11.91 6.31 -14.85
CA LEU A 18 -11.06 5.99 -13.70
C LEU A 18 -11.66 4.87 -12.84
N THR A 19 -12.98 4.82 -12.76
CA THR A 19 -13.73 3.76 -12.06
C THR A 19 -13.66 2.43 -12.82
N THR A 20 -13.83 2.46 -14.14
CA THR A 20 -14.04 1.23 -14.94
C THR A 20 -12.74 0.68 -15.54
N MET A 21 -11.69 1.49 -15.68
CA MET A 21 -10.44 1.09 -16.34
C MET A 21 -9.78 -0.13 -15.71
N TRP A 22 -10.02 -0.39 -14.42
CA TRP A 22 -9.46 -1.52 -13.68
C TRP A 22 -9.89 -2.89 -14.21
N LYS A 23 -10.97 -2.98 -14.99
CA LYS A 23 -11.33 -4.22 -15.70
C LYS A 23 -10.42 -4.51 -16.90
N PHE A 24 -9.79 -3.48 -17.44
CA PHE A 24 -9.02 -3.54 -18.68
C PHE A 24 -7.52 -3.44 -18.46
N ASN A 25 -7.11 -2.67 -17.43
CA ASN A 25 -5.72 -2.51 -17.03
C ASN A 25 -5.04 -3.88 -16.91
N GLN A 26 -3.84 -3.98 -17.45
CA GLN A 26 -2.93 -5.10 -17.32
C GLN A 26 -1.62 -4.57 -16.78
N THR A 27 -0.78 -5.44 -16.23
CA THR A 27 0.53 -5.03 -15.74
C THR A 27 1.61 -6.02 -16.12
N TYR A 28 2.81 -5.49 -16.30
CA TYR A 28 4.03 -6.28 -16.41
C TYR A 28 5.18 -5.49 -15.78
N THR A 29 6.26 -6.19 -15.45
CA THR A 29 7.45 -5.58 -14.84
C THR A 29 8.69 -5.93 -15.66
N PHE A 30 9.53 -4.94 -15.96
CA PHE A 30 10.84 -5.18 -16.55
C PHE A 30 11.88 -5.35 -15.46
N GLY A 31 12.56 -6.49 -15.41
CA GLY A 31 13.78 -6.61 -14.62
C GLY A 31 14.87 -5.74 -15.22
N ASN A 32 15.26 -4.67 -14.54
CA ASN A 32 16.41 -3.89 -14.95
C ASN A 32 17.67 -4.63 -14.46
N PHE A 33 18.31 -5.40 -15.34
CA PHE A 33 19.48 -6.24 -14.99
C PHE A 33 20.63 -5.42 -14.38
N ASP A 34 20.73 -4.12 -14.71
CA ASP A 34 21.80 -3.24 -14.26
C ASP A 34 21.51 -2.46 -12.96
N GLN A 35 20.24 -2.35 -12.53
CA GLN A 35 19.84 -1.49 -11.40
C GLN A 35 19.20 -2.24 -10.23
N GLY A 36 19.26 -3.58 -10.22
CA GLY A 36 18.63 -4.41 -9.20
C GLY A 36 17.11 -4.51 -9.36
N SER A 37 16.54 -5.61 -8.90
CA SER A 37 15.09 -5.90 -8.97
C SER A 37 14.20 -4.89 -8.23
N GLU A 38 14.79 -4.02 -7.42
CA GLU A 38 14.12 -3.00 -6.60
C GLU A 38 13.71 -1.75 -7.38
N ASN A 39 14.25 -1.54 -8.59
CA ASN A 39 13.87 -0.43 -9.48
C ASN A 39 12.96 -0.86 -10.63
N ALA A 40 12.54 -2.13 -10.65
CA ALA A 40 11.62 -2.68 -11.62
C ALA A 40 10.19 -2.23 -11.30
N LEU A 41 9.87 -0.96 -11.60
CA LEU A 41 8.53 -0.44 -11.38
C LEU A 41 7.53 -1.15 -12.32
N PRO A 42 6.38 -1.58 -11.80
CA PRO A 42 5.34 -2.18 -12.61
C PRO A 42 4.84 -1.14 -13.63
N LYS A 43 4.70 -1.58 -14.88
CA LYS A 43 4.08 -0.78 -15.94
C LYS A 43 2.64 -1.23 -16.10
N TRP A 44 1.72 -0.27 -16.14
CA TRP A 44 0.32 -0.49 -16.44
C TRP A 44 0.07 -0.21 -17.91
N TYR A 45 -0.74 -1.05 -18.55
CA TYR A 45 -1.14 -0.86 -19.94
C TYR A 45 -2.58 -1.35 -20.15
N ILE A 46 -3.20 -0.88 -21.22
CA ILE A 46 -4.51 -1.34 -21.68
C ILE A 46 -4.28 -1.93 -23.08
N MET A 47 -4.89 -3.07 -23.37
CA MET A 47 -4.85 -3.65 -24.72
C MET A 47 -5.70 -2.79 -25.67
N ASP A 48 -5.53 -2.98 -26.98
CA ASP A 48 -6.42 -2.37 -27.96
C ASP A 48 -7.88 -2.85 -27.79
N GLU A 49 -8.75 -2.35 -28.67
CA GLU A 49 -10.18 -2.66 -28.67
C GLU A 49 -10.44 -4.16 -28.74
N PHE A 50 -9.67 -4.89 -29.56
CA PHE A 50 -9.81 -6.33 -29.71
C PHE A 50 -9.41 -7.07 -28.42
N GLY A 51 -8.21 -6.81 -27.91
CA GLY A 51 -7.72 -7.47 -26.69
C GLY A 51 -8.58 -7.16 -25.47
N SER A 52 -9.08 -5.93 -25.37
CA SER A 52 -9.96 -5.47 -24.28
C SER A 52 -11.36 -6.10 -24.31
N ARG A 53 -11.78 -6.68 -25.43
CA ARG A 53 -13.07 -7.37 -25.55
C ARG A 53 -13.01 -8.84 -25.09
N ILE A 54 -11.81 -9.41 -24.93
CA ILE A 54 -11.63 -10.81 -24.52
C ILE A 54 -11.97 -10.96 -23.03
N GLN A 55 -13.07 -11.66 -22.75
CA GLN A 55 -13.61 -11.78 -21.40
C GLN A 55 -12.99 -12.93 -20.60
N HIS A 56 -13.28 -12.90 -19.30
CA HIS A 56 -12.98 -14.01 -18.41
C HIS A 56 -13.82 -15.26 -18.72
N SER A 57 -13.20 -16.44 -18.66
CA SER A 57 -13.89 -17.73 -18.53
C SER A 57 -13.10 -18.65 -17.61
N ASP A 58 -13.80 -19.46 -16.80
CA ASP A 58 -13.22 -20.58 -16.03
C ASP A 58 -12.82 -21.77 -16.94
N ASP A 59 -13.33 -21.82 -18.17
CA ASP A 59 -12.93 -22.74 -19.23
C ASP A 59 -12.49 -21.94 -20.48
N PRO A 60 -11.30 -21.30 -20.44
CA PRO A 60 -10.85 -20.40 -21.51
C PRO A 60 -10.45 -21.16 -22.78
N ASN A 61 -10.59 -20.52 -23.95
CA ASN A 61 -10.04 -21.05 -25.22
C ASN A 61 -8.75 -20.38 -25.67
N PHE A 62 -8.36 -19.24 -25.10
CA PHE A 62 -7.09 -18.58 -25.38
C PHE A 62 -6.28 -18.31 -24.12
N ARG A 63 -4.96 -18.23 -24.31
CA ARG A 63 -4.04 -17.65 -23.35
C ARG A 63 -3.42 -16.39 -23.95
N ILE A 64 -3.28 -15.36 -23.11
CA ILE A 64 -2.71 -14.07 -23.48
C ILE A 64 -1.63 -13.71 -22.47
N VAL A 65 -0.45 -13.33 -22.96
CA VAL A 65 0.65 -12.86 -22.09
C VAL A 65 1.31 -11.61 -22.68
N PRO A 66 1.77 -10.68 -21.83
CA PRO A 66 2.62 -9.59 -22.28
C PRO A 66 3.98 -10.14 -22.73
N PHE A 67 4.47 -9.66 -23.87
CA PHE A 67 5.78 -10.00 -24.41
C PHE A 67 6.46 -8.75 -24.92
N PHE A 68 7.70 -8.51 -24.49
CA PHE A 68 8.49 -7.39 -24.99
C PHE A 68 9.58 -7.89 -25.92
N TYR A 69 9.53 -7.47 -27.18
CA TYR A 69 10.53 -7.84 -28.16
C TYR A 69 11.66 -6.80 -28.15
N ALA A 70 12.76 -7.13 -27.49
CA ALA A 70 13.89 -6.21 -27.29
C ALA A 70 14.48 -5.68 -28.60
N ALA A 71 14.48 -6.46 -29.68
CA ALA A 71 15.09 -6.04 -30.94
C ALA A 71 14.36 -4.90 -31.65
N THR A 72 13.05 -4.73 -31.40
CA THR A 72 12.25 -3.62 -31.95
C THR A 72 11.77 -2.66 -30.87
N GLU A 73 12.11 -2.92 -29.60
CA GLU A 73 11.65 -2.17 -28.44
C GLU A 73 10.12 -2.06 -28.34
N MET A 74 9.39 -3.08 -28.85
CA MET A 74 7.93 -3.10 -28.87
C MET A 74 7.35 -4.12 -27.89
N GLY A 75 6.27 -3.72 -27.23
CA GLY A 75 5.41 -4.60 -26.44
C GLY A 75 4.31 -5.21 -27.31
N TYR A 76 4.10 -6.51 -27.14
CA TYR A 76 3.06 -7.31 -27.78
C TYR A 76 2.22 -8.03 -26.73
N SER A 77 0.96 -8.29 -27.06
CA SER A 77 0.14 -9.27 -26.34
C SER A 77 0.12 -10.54 -27.18
N LEU A 78 0.89 -11.56 -26.79
CA LEU A 78 0.89 -12.84 -27.50
C LEU A 78 -0.36 -13.61 -27.11
N MET A 79 -1.17 -13.98 -28.10
CA MET A 79 -2.41 -14.72 -27.94
C MET A 79 -2.34 -16.02 -28.75
N TRP A 80 -2.68 -17.15 -28.14
CA TRP A 80 -2.75 -18.44 -28.81
C TRP A 80 -3.86 -19.32 -28.23
N PRO A 81 -4.48 -20.19 -29.05
CA PRO A 81 -5.51 -21.10 -28.58
C PRO A 81 -4.91 -22.16 -27.63
N VAL A 82 -5.67 -22.53 -26.62
CA VAL A 82 -5.33 -23.61 -25.67
C VAL A 82 -6.24 -24.84 -25.81
N LYS A 83 -7.28 -24.73 -26.63
CA LYS A 83 -8.16 -25.82 -27.07
C LYS A 83 -8.60 -25.58 -28.52
N ASP A 84 -9.18 -26.60 -29.14
CA ASP A 84 -9.76 -26.48 -30.47
C ASP A 84 -10.92 -25.46 -30.44
N ILE A 85 -11.00 -24.63 -31.47
CA ILE A 85 -11.99 -23.55 -31.61
C ILE A 85 -12.77 -23.70 -32.91
N CYS A 86 -14.06 -23.43 -32.87
CA CYS A 86 -14.95 -23.38 -34.03
C CYS A 86 -15.12 -21.93 -34.53
N LEU A 87 -15.59 -21.81 -35.78
CA LEU A 87 -16.01 -20.52 -36.32
C LEU A 87 -17.14 -19.93 -35.46
N ASN A 88 -17.02 -18.65 -35.10
CA ASN A 88 -17.92 -17.90 -34.22
C ASN A 88 -17.84 -18.24 -32.72
N ASP A 89 -16.87 -19.06 -32.28
CA ASP A 89 -16.62 -19.20 -30.85
C ASP A 89 -16.11 -17.88 -30.25
N GLU A 90 -16.59 -17.55 -29.05
CA GLU A 90 -16.11 -16.39 -28.31
C GLU A 90 -14.69 -16.63 -27.79
N ALA A 91 -13.77 -15.71 -28.06
CA ALA A 91 -12.43 -15.74 -27.49
C ALA A 91 -12.45 -15.33 -26.01
N THR A 92 -11.98 -16.21 -25.13
CA THR A 92 -11.99 -16.04 -23.67
C THR A 92 -10.64 -16.40 -23.06
N ARG A 93 -10.34 -15.83 -21.90
CA ARG A 93 -9.10 -16.08 -21.13
C ARG A 93 -9.39 -16.28 -19.63
N ASP A 94 -8.44 -16.86 -18.92
CA ASP A 94 -8.49 -16.90 -17.45
C ASP A 94 -7.69 -15.73 -16.85
N TYR A 95 -8.37 -14.81 -16.15
CA TYR A 95 -7.73 -13.68 -15.45
C TYR A 95 -7.14 -14.09 -14.09
N ALA A 96 -7.55 -15.24 -13.55
CA ALA A 96 -7.01 -15.82 -12.33
C ALA A 96 -6.19 -17.10 -12.61
N PHE A 97 -5.56 -17.17 -13.79
CA PHE A 97 -4.78 -18.33 -14.24
C PHE A 97 -3.75 -18.76 -13.19
N GLY A 98 -3.74 -20.06 -12.89
CA GLY A 98 -2.83 -20.68 -11.93
C GLY A 98 -3.26 -20.57 -10.46
N GLU A 99 -4.34 -19.87 -10.16
CA GLU A 99 -4.90 -19.83 -8.81
C GLU A 99 -5.66 -21.13 -8.49
N GLN A 100 -5.24 -21.83 -7.45
CA GLN A 100 -5.83 -23.11 -7.04
C GLN A 100 -6.80 -22.96 -5.87
N GLN A 101 -6.66 -21.90 -5.06
CA GLN A 101 -7.51 -21.69 -3.91
C GLN A 101 -8.81 -21.02 -4.35
N GLN A 102 -9.94 -21.67 -4.13
CA GLN A 102 -11.25 -21.20 -4.59
C GLN A 102 -11.59 -19.78 -4.11
N LEU A 103 -11.38 -19.50 -2.82
CA LEU A 103 -11.67 -18.17 -2.25
C LEU A 103 -10.73 -17.09 -2.79
N GLU A 104 -9.45 -17.39 -2.96
CA GLU A 104 -8.48 -16.47 -3.58
C GLU A 104 -8.87 -16.20 -5.04
N ARG A 105 -9.28 -17.24 -5.78
CA ARG A 105 -9.76 -17.11 -7.16
C ARG A 105 -10.99 -16.20 -7.24
N GLN A 106 -12.00 -16.44 -6.40
CA GLN A 106 -13.21 -15.60 -6.33
C GLN A 106 -12.86 -14.14 -6.02
N ALA A 107 -11.99 -13.90 -5.04
CA ALA A 107 -11.58 -12.57 -4.65
C ALA A 107 -10.75 -11.84 -5.74
N ARG A 108 -9.91 -12.56 -6.48
CA ARG A 108 -9.15 -12.02 -7.63
C ARG A 108 -10.03 -11.69 -8.83
N LEU A 109 -11.14 -12.41 -8.99
CA LEU A 109 -12.05 -12.24 -10.12
C LEU A 109 -13.12 -11.15 -9.92
N ILE A 110 -13.20 -10.53 -8.73
CA ILE A 110 -14.16 -9.45 -8.43
C ILE A 110 -14.33 -8.40 -9.56
N PRO A 111 -13.25 -7.92 -10.22
CA PRO A 111 -13.39 -6.94 -11.30
C PRO A 111 -14.19 -7.43 -12.52
N TRP A 112 -14.28 -8.75 -12.73
CA TRP A 112 -14.95 -9.37 -13.89
C TRP A 112 -16.16 -10.22 -13.53
N VAL A 113 -16.19 -10.80 -12.32
CA VAL A 113 -17.24 -11.72 -11.86
C VAL A 113 -17.70 -11.29 -10.47
N THR A 114 -18.96 -10.89 -10.38
CA THR A 114 -19.60 -10.60 -9.09
C THR A 114 -19.58 -11.84 -8.21
N SER A 115 -19.00 -11.72 -7.01
CA SER A 115 -18.94 -12.79 -6.01
C SER A 115 -19.23 -12.21 -4.64
N ASP A 116 -20.16 -12.84 -3.90
CA ASP A 116 -20.42 -12.51 -2.50
C ASP A 116 -19.50 -13.33 -1.59
N LEU A 117 -18.62 -12.63 -0.87
CA LEU A 117 -17.65 -13.19 0.07
C LEU A 117 -17.97 -12.75 1.51
N THR A 118 -19.15 -12.17 1.78
CA THR A 118 -19.53 -11.66 3.11
C THR A 118 -19.48 -12.72 4.20
N GLU A 119 -19.65 -14.00 3.87
CA GLU A 119 -19.58 -15.14 4.81
C GLU A 119 -18.14 -15.63 5.09
N VAL A 120 -17.12 -15.09 4.41
CA VAL A 120 -15.71 -15.43 4.69
C VAL A 120 -15.31 -14.87 6.05
N SER A 121 -14.67 -15.71 6.87
CA SER A 121 -14.18 -15.29 8.19
C SER A 121 -13.17 -14.14 8.09
N LEU A 122 -13.43 -13.09 8.88
CA LEU A 122 -12.57 -11.92 9.00
C LEU A 122 -11.40 -12.11 9.98
N VAL A 123 -11.33 -13.25 10.67
CA VAL A 123 -10.25 -13.57 11.63
C VAL A 123 -8.91 -13.59 10.89
N GLN A 124 -7.95 -12.77 11.31
CA GLN A 124 -6.64 -12.66 10.68
C GLN A 124 -5.66 -13.64 11.32
N GLU A 125 -5.27 -14.67 10.56
CA GLU A 125 -4.28 -15.65 11.02
C GLU A 125 -2.86 -15.13 10.81
N GLU A 126 -2.17 -14.94 11.92
CA GLU A 126 -0.81 -14.41 11.89
C GLU A 126 0.19 -15.43 11.32
N PRO A 127 1.16 -15.00 10.48
CA PRO A 127 2.18 -15.89 9.93
C PRO A 127 2.93 -16.63 11.05
N THR A 128 3.67 -17.70 10.76
CA THR A 128 4.51 -18.37 11.79
C THR A 128 5.74 -17.53 12.13
N LEU A 129 6.47 -17.86 13.21
CA LEU A 129 7.76 -17.20 13.49
C LEU A 129 8.79 -17.40 12.36
N GLY A 130 8.69 -18.51 11.61
CA GLY A 130 9.56 -18.79 10.45
C GLY A 130 9.42 -17.73 9.35
N TYR A 131 8.22 -17.20 9.13
CA TYR A 131 7.96 -16.12 8.17
C TYR A 131 8.75 -14.85 8.47
N PHE A 132 8.93 -14.52 9.75
CA PHE A 132 9.70 -13.35 10.16
C PHE A 132 11.21 -13.58 10.04
N LYS A 133 11.66 -14.84 10.09
CA LYS A 133 13.07 -15.25 9.93
C LYS A 133 13.53 -15.27 8.49
N THR A 134 12.64 -15.47 7.52
CA THR A 134 12.99 -15.36 6.09
C THR A 134 13.23 -13.88 5.77
N CYS A 135 14.48 -13.44 5.88
CA CYS A 135 14.91 -12.10 5.50
C CYS A 135 15.55 -12.14 4.12
N GLN A 136 14.89 -11.54 3.12
CA GLN A 136 15.63 -10.85 2.07
C GLN A 136 16.06 -9.51 2.67
N HIS A 137 17.34 -9.35 2.93
CA HIS A 137 17.87 -8.08 3.40
C HIS A 137 17.86 -7.12 2.21
N TYR A 138 16.91 -6.18 2.20
CA TYR A 138 16.88 -5.11 1.21
C TYR A 138 17.92 -4.04 1.61
N GLY A 139 19.17 -4.26 1.21
CA GLY A 139 20.14 -3.24 0.79
C GLY A 139 20.42 -2.00 1.66
N LEU A 140 19.90 -1.87 2.89
CA LEU A 140 20.20 -0.69 3.70
C LEU A 140 21.65 -0.75 4.17
N PRO A 141 22.44 0.32 3.98
CA PRO A 141 23.81 0.37 4.44
C PRO A 141 23.84 0.30 5.96
N VAL A 142 24.59 -0.65 6.51
CA VAL A 142 24.88 -0.70 7.94
C VAL A 142 25.97 0.31 8.22
N ILE A 143 25.71 1.22 9.17
CA ILE A 143 26.72 2.13 9.67
C ILE A 143 27.30 1.49 10.92
N TYR A 144 28.62 1.26 10.91
CA TYR A 144 29.31 0.80 12.10
C TYR A 144 30.52 1.67 12.48
N TYR A 145 30.76 1.76 13.78
CA TYR A 145 31.86 2.53 14.36
C TYR A 145 32.88 1.58 14.98
N ASP A 146 34.11 1.60 14.47
CA ASP A 146 35.28 0.88 15.01
C ASP A 146 36.14 1.81 15.89
N GLY A 147 35.51 2.53 16.83
CA GLY A 147 36.19 3.40 17.79
C GLY A 147 36.86 4.69 17.25
N ALA A 148 37.14 4.81 15.95
CA ALA A 148 37.81 5.99 15.37
C ALA A 148 37.26 6.47 14.02
N LYS A 149 36.54 5.61 13.27
CA LYS A 149 36.00 5.94 11.95
C LYS A 149 34.57 5.44 11.79
N LYS A 150 33.74 6.25 11.13
CA LYS A 150 32.44 5.83 10.59
C LYS A 150 32.71 4.99 9.34
N ILE A 151 32.29 3.74 9.34
CA ILE A 151 32.36 2.87 8.18
C ILE A 151 30.93 2.60 7.71
N THR A 152 30.70 2.82 6.42
CA THR A 152 29.42 2.52 5.77
C THR A 152 29.66 1.31 4.88
N GLY A 153 28.95 0.21 5.14
CA GLY A 153 29.08 -1.02 4.37
C GLY A 153 27.74 -1.70 4.14
N TYR A 154 27.74 -2.68 3.24
CA TYR A 154 26.63 -3.60 3.05
C TYR A 154 27.04 -4.93 3.70
N GLY A 155 26.33 -5.33 4.76
CA GLY A 155 26.61 -6.56 5.51
C GLY A 155 25.43 -6.90 6.41
N GLN A 156 25.26 -8.17 6.78
CA GLN A 156 24.19 -8.57 7.69
C GLN A 156 24.51 -8.06 9.10
N PRO A 157 23.63 -7.30 9.78
CA PRO A 157 23.83 -6.86 11.16
C PRO A 157 24.21 -8.00 12.10
N ARG A 158 23.65 -9.20 11.86
CA ARG A 158 23.99 -10.41 12.59
C ARG A 158 25.46 -10.83 12.39
N GLU A 159 25.91 -10.94 11.14
CA GLU A 159 27.29 -11.32 10.82
C GLU A 159 28.28 -10.29 11.37
N LEU A 160 27.97 -9.00 11.22
CA LEU A 160 28.79 -7.91 11.74
C LEU A 160 28.89 -7.91 13.27
N SER A 161 27.78 -8.20 13.96
CA SER A 161 27.75 -8.36 15.42
C SER A 161 28.58 -9.55 15.89
N GLU A 162 28.66 -10.62 15.10
CA GLU A 162 29.45 -11.83 15.42
C GLU A 162 30.94 -11.63 15.06
N SER A 163 31.25 -10.96 13.95
CA SER A 163 32.63 -10.78 13.45
C SER A 163 33.39 -9.59 14.05
N CYS A 164 32.69 -8.53 14.48
CA CYS A 164 33.27 -7.36 15.14
C CYS A 164 32.46 -6.97 16.39
N PRO A 165 32.59 -7.69 17.53
CA PRO A 165 31.79 -7.44 18.73
C PRO A 165 32.08 -6.08 19.40
N GLY A 166 33.20 -5.44 19.08
CA GLY A 166 33.54 -4.08 19.55
C GLY A 166 32.95 -2.96 18.69
N CYS A 167 32.38 -3.29 17.53
CA CYS A 167 31.79 -2.31 16.63
C CYS A 167 30.35 -1.96 17.07
N LEU A 168 30.02 -0.66 17.12
CA LEU A 168 28.63 -0.23 17.32
C LEU A 168 27.91 -0.20 15.97
N ILE A 169 26.81 -0.92 15.84
CA ILE A 169 25.92 -0.91 14.66
C ILE A 169 24.65 -0.10 14.94
N ASN A 170 24.12 0.57 13.92
CA ASN A 170 22.93 1.42 14.05
C ASN A 170 21.59 0.70 13.76
N GLN A 171 21.59 -0.63 13.68
CA GLN A 171 20.43 -1.46 13.34
C GLN A 171 20.37 -2.70 14.23
N PHE A 172 19.15 -3.18 14.51
CA PHE A 172 18.95 -4.44 15.22
C PHE A 172 18.69 -5.59 14.25
N PRO A 173 19.31 -6.78 14.44
CA PRO A 173 18.90 -7.98 13.73
C PRO A 173 17.39 -8.23 13.91
N GLY A 174 16.66 -8.30 12.79
CA GLY A 174 15.21 -8.53 12.80
C GLY A 174 14.34 -7.30 13.04
N GLU A 175 14.87 -6.07 12.99
CA GLU A 175 14.06 -4.84 13.13
C GLU A 175 12.94 -4.70 12.09
N ASN A 176 13.05 -5.45 10.98
CA ASN A 176 12.03 -5.52 9.93
C ASN A 176 10.67 -6.05 10.38
N VAL A 177 10.57 -6.64 11.58
CA VAL A 177 9.29 -6.97 12.21
C VAL A 177 8.42 -5.72 12.49
N VAL A 178 9.04 -4.55 12.66
CA VAL A 178 8.34 -3.26 12.86
C VAL A 178 8.59 -2.25 11.74
N THR A 179 9.67 -2.38 10.95
CA THR A 179 9.97 -1.41 9.88
C THR A 179 9.37 -1.74 8.51
N ILE A 180 8.85 -2.96 8.31
CA ILE A 180 8.11 -3.36 7.09
C ILE A 180 6.60 -3.40 7.38
N LYS A 181 5.78 -2.79 6.52
CA LYS A 181 4.36 -2.49 6.82
C LYS A 181 3.51 -3.73 7.14
N ASN A 182 3.63 -4.80 6.34
CA ASN A 182 2.87 -6.03 6.59
C ASN A 182 3.33 -6.75 7.87
N ARG A 183 4.64 -6.74 8.14
CA ARG A 183 5.20 -7.30 9.37
C ARG A 183 4.82 -6.50 10.61
N LEU A 184 4.78 -5.17 10.51
CA LEU A 184 4.31 -4.30 11.59
C LEU A 184 2.85 -4.61 11.93
N ALA A 185 1.98 -4.70 10.92
CA ALA A 185 0.57 -5.04 11.13
C ALA A 185 0.42 -6.40 11.85
N ALA A 186 1.13 -7.42 11.36
CA ALA A 186 1.13 -8.74 11.97
C ALA A 186 1.67 -8.74 13.41
N THR A 187 2.78 -8.02 13.66
CA THR A 187 3.39 -7.91 14.99
C THR A 187 2.48 -7.18 15.98
N ALA A 188 1.82 -6.11 15.53
CA ALA A 188 0.89 -5.34 16.34
C ALA A 188 -0.34 -6.15 16.74
N ARG A 189 -0.95 -6.90 15.81
CA ARG A 189 -2.10 -7.76 16.10
C ARG A 189 -1.74 -8.90 17.06
N ARG A 190 -0.57 -9.53 16.88
CA ARG A 190 -0.05 -10.53 17.84
C ARG A 190 0.08 -9.97 19.26
N ALA A 191 0.54 -8.74 19.39
CA ALA A 191 0.73 -8.09 20.69
C ALA A 191 -0.60 -7.71 21.37
N ALA A 192 -1.69 -7.58 20.60
CA ALA A 192 -2.98 -7.11 21.07
C ALA A 192 -3.98 -8.23 21.44
N ALA A 193 -3.61 -9.50 21.25
CA ALA A 193 -4.49 -10.66 21.47
C ALA A 193 -5.19 -10.62 22.85
N PRO A 194 -6.48 -11.03 22.95
CA PRO A 194 -7.28 -11.74 21.94
C PRO A 194 -7.90 -10.83 20.86
N ASP A 195 -8.45 -11.45 19.81
CA ASP A 195 -9.15 -10.76 18.71
C ASP A 195 -10.34 -9.91 19.18
N PRO A 196 -10.71 -8.86 18.44
CA PRO A 196 -11.83 -8.00 18.81
C PRO A 196 -13.16 -8.75 18.68
N VAL A 197 -14.14 -8.35 19.50
CA VAL A 197 -15.52 -8.89 19.44
C VAL A 197 -16.19 -8.52 18.12
N ASP A 198 -15.96 -7.30 17.64
CA ASP A 198 -16.39 -6.86 16.31
C ASP A 198 -15.20 -6.96 15.33
N PRO A 199 -15.26 -7.89 14.35
CA PRO A 199 -14.18 -8.07 13.38
C PRO A 199 -14.06 -6.90 12.37
N LEU A 200 -15.02 -5.98 12.34
CA LEU A 200 -14.93 -4.75 11.54
C LEU A 200 -14.13 -3.65 12.25
N VAL A 201 -13.82 -3.82 13.54
CA VAL A 201 -13.04 -2.88 14.35
C VAL A 201 -11.61 -3.39 14.48
N SER A 202 -10.66 -2.46 14.43
CA SER A 202 -9.25 -2.82 14.56
C SER A 202 -8.86 -3.20 15.99
N ASN A 203 -7.95 -4.17 16.11
CA ASN A 203 -7.22 -4.48 17.33
C ASN A 203 -5.73 -4.69 17.00
N PRO A 204 -4.79 -3.91 17.58
CA PRO A 204 -5.00 -2.88 18.59
C PRO A 204 -5.66 -1.61 18.04
N LYS A 205 -6.35 -0.86 18.90
CA LYS A 205 -7.10 0.36 18.53
C LYS A 205 -6.26 1.43 17.83
N TRP A 206 -4.96 1.50 18.11
CA TRP A 206 -4.05 2.49 17.54
C TRP A 206 -3.59 2.15 16.11
N LEU A 207 -3.76 0.91 15.67
CA LEU A 207 -3.46 0.49 14.31
C LEU A 207 -4.76 0.45 13.51
N PRO A 208 -4.90 1.09 12.35
CA PRO A 208 -6.09 0.90 11.51
C PRO A 208 -6.17 -0.53 10.95
N VAL A 209 -7.38 -1.03 10.68
CA VAL A 209 -7.60 -2.36 10.08
C VAL A 209 -6.72 -2.50 8.85
N THR A 210 -5.91 -3.57 8.80
CA THR A 210 -4.89 -3.74 7.76
C THR A 210 -4.86 -5.20 7.29
N TYR A 211 -4.92 -5.43 5.98
CA TYR A 211 -4.80 -6.74 5.36
C TYR A 211 -3.56 -6.80 4.47
N ASP A 212 -2.85 -7.91 4.49
CA ASP A 212 -1.84 -8.25 3.49
C ASP A 212 -2.52 -8.85 2.25
N LEU A 213 -2.60 -8.10 1.15
CA LEU A 213 -3.30 -8.52 -0.07
C LEU A 213 -2.70 -9.75 -0.74
N GLN A 214 -1.49 -10.20 -0.35
CA GLN A 214 -0.94 -11.47 -0.85
C GLN A 214 -1.44 -12.69 -0.10
N ARG A 215 -1.89 -12.53 1.15
CA ARG A 215 -2.25 -13.64 2.05
C ARG A 215 -3.72 -13.61 2.47
N GLU A 216 -4.33 -12.43 2.42
CA GLU A 216 -5.60 -12.14 3.08
C GLU A 216 -6.62 -11.48 2.13
N LEU A 217 -6.42 -11.58 0.81
CA LEU A 217 -7.31 -10.95 -0.18
C LEU A 217 -8.79 -11.32 0.02
N PRO A 218 -9.18 -12.60 0.22
CA PRO A 218 -10.60 -12.94 0.41
C PRO A 218 -11.19 -12.33 1.68
N LYS A 219 -10.38 -12.22 2.74
CA LYS A 219 -10.79 -11.59 4.01
C LYS A 219 -10.98 -10.09 3.82
N PHE A 220 -10.09 -9.43 3.09
CA PHE A 220 -10.25 -8.02 2.73
C PHE A 220 -11.53 -7.79 1.91
N VAL A 221 -11.77 -8.59 0.87
CA VAL A 221 -12.97 -8.45 0.02
C VAL A 221 -14.24 -8.65 0.86
N SER A 222 -14.26 -9.66 1.72
CA SER A 222 -15.34 -9.89 2.67
C SER A 222 -15.57 -8.68 3.58
N HIS A 223 -14.52 -8.15 4.18
CA HIS A 223 -14.59 -6.96 5.04
C HIS A 223 -15.15 -5.76 4.28
N PHE A 224 -14.67 -5.52 3.06
CA PHE A 224 -15.13 -4.44 2.21
C PHE A 224 -16.64 -4.55 1.93
N GLN A 225 -17.11 -5.74 1.54
CA GLN A 225 -18.53 -6.00 1.23
C GLN A 225 -19.42 -5.90 2.48
N GLN A 226 -18.95 -6.38 3.64
CA GLN A 226 -19.68 -6.23 4.89
C GLN A 226 -19.82 -4.75 5.30
N ARG A 227 -18.77 -3.94 5.11
CA ARG A 227 -18.85 -2.50 5.36
C ARG A 227 -19.81 -1.80 4.41
N GLU A 228 -19.78 -2.15 3.13
CA GLU A 228 -20.70 -1.61 2.12
C GLU A 228 -22.16 -1.94 2.46
N LYS A 229 -22.44 -3.21 2.78
CA LYS A 229 -23.76 -3.68 3.23
C LYS A 229 -24.26 -2.95 4.48
N ASN A 230 -23.35 -2.58 5.37
CA ASN A 230 -23.65 -1.86 6.61
C ASN A 230 -23.68 -0.33 6.43
N GLY A 231 -23.48 0.19 5.21
CA GLY A 231 -23.45 1.63 4.94
C GLY A 231 -22.29 2.36 5.60
N LEU A 232 -21.17 1.68 5.84
CA LEU A 232 -19.98 2.23 6.47
C LEU A 232 -19.00 2.79 5.43
N ASP A 233 -18.14 3.72 5.86
CA ASP A 233 -17.08 4.25 5.00
C ASP A 233 -16.14 3.16 4.46
N ASN A 234 -15.77 3.26 3.19
CA ASN A 234 -14.94 2.25 2.51
C ASN A 234 -13.72 2.85 1.80
N HIS A 235 -13.15 3.94 2.32
CA HIS A 235 -11.87 4.44 1.83
C HIS A 235 -10.72 3.62 2.41
N TRP A 236 -9.83 3.16 1.53
CA TRP A 236 -8.66 2.37 1.88
C TRP A 236 -7.40 2.95 1.24
N ILE A 237 -6.27 2.83 1.93
CA ILE A 237 -4.96 3.19 1.40
C ILE A 237 -4.14 1.93 1.13
N CYS A 238 -3.75 1.73 -0.12
CA CYS A 238 -2.92 0.61 -0.57
C CYS A 238 -1.46 1.03 -0.54
N LYS A 239 -0.61 0.27 0.17
CA LYS A 239 0.80 0.60 0.36
C LYS A 239 1.69 -0.61 0.04
N PRO A 240 2.77 -0.45 -0.71
CA PRO A 240 3.77 -1.51 -0.91
C PRO A 240 4.43 -1.86 0.43
N TRP A 241 4.77 -3.13 0.62
CA TRP A 241 5.33 -3.61 1.89
C TRP A 241 6.55 -2.79 2.36
N ASN A 242 7.50 -2.53 1.46
CA ASN A 242 8.81 -1.97 1.82
C ASN A 242 9.28 -0.76 0.99
N LEU A 243 8.40 -0.10 0.20
CA LEU A 243 8.75 1.19 -0.41
C LEU A 243 8.47 2.36 0.56
N ALA A 244 9.21 3.44 0.37
CA ALA A 244 9.12 4.67 1.15
C ALA A 244 8.70 5.87 0.26
N ARG A 245 8.58 7.06 0.88
CA ARG A 245 8.28 8.32 0.17
C ARG A 245 6.94 8.34 -0.57
N SER A 246 5.96 7.57 -0.06
CA SER A 246 4.64 7.40 -0.69
C SER A 246 4.68 6.82 -2.11
N LEU A 247 5.80 6.26 -2.56
CA LEU A 247 5.90 5.62 -3.86
C LEU A 247 4.93 4.44 -3.95
N ASP A 248 4.25 4.34 -5.09
CA ASP A 248 3.28 3.27 -5.40
C ASP A 248 2.17 3.13 -4.33
N THR A 249 1.81 4.25 -3.69
CA THR A 249 0.73 4.32 -2.70
C THR A 249 -0.47 5.03 -3.30
N CYS A 250 -1.67 4.47 -3.13
CA CYS A 250 -2.91 5.09 -3.59
C CYS A 250 -3.99 5.00 -2.51
N ILE A 251 -4.96 5.90 -2.57
CA ILE A 251 -6.19 5.84 -1.78
C ILE A 251 -7.31 5.51 -2.75
N SER A 252 -8.20 4.61 -2.35
CA SER A 252 -9.31 4.17 -3.19
C SER A 252 -10.45 3.65 -2.34
N ASN A 253 -11.67 3.89 -2.81
CA ASN A 253 -12.90 3.24 -2.37
C ASN A 253 -13.46 2.29 -3.44
N ASN A 254 -12.69 2.06 -4.53
CA ASN A 254 -13.07 1.18 -5.62
C ASN A 254 -12.43 -0.20 -5.39
N ILE A 255 -13.25 -1.22 -5.14
CA ILE A 255 -12.76 -2.58 -4.88
C ILE A 255 -12.01 -3.17 -6.07
N ASP A 256 -12.43 -2.86 -7.30
CA ASP A 256 -11.77 -3.34 -8.52
C ASP A 256 -10.34 -2.80 -8.57
N GLN A 257 -10.17 -1.50 -8.31
CA GLN A 257 -8.85 -0.89 -8.22
C GLN A 257 -7.97 -1.58 -7.18
N ILE A 258 -8.49 -1.75 -5.95
CA ILE A 258 -7.72 -2.32 -4.84
C ILE A 258 -7.29 -3.76 -5.13
N VAL A 259 -8.21 -4.57 -5.67
CA VAL A 259 -7.94 -5.97 -6.05
C VAL A 259 -6.88 -6.02 -7.15
N ARG A 260 -6.96 -5.16 -8.18
CA ARG A 260 -6.00 -5.17 -9.29
C ARG A 260 -4.62 -4.65 -8.88
N ILE A 261 -4.54 -3.63 -8.02
CA ILE A 261 -3.28 -2.97 -7.66
C ILE A 261 -2.25 -3.91 -7.02
N ARG A 262 -2.68 -5.04 -6.42
CA ARG A 262 -1.77 -6.07 -5.90
C ARG A 262 -0.94 -6.76 -7.01
N GLU A 263 -1.40 -6.75 -8.26
CA GLU A 263 -0.71 -7.37 -9.38
C GLU A 263 0.61 -6.66 -9.72
N SER A 264 0.73 -5.40 -9.30
CA SER A 264 1.93 -4.59 -9.49
C SER A 264 2.99 -4.83 -8.40
N GLY A 265 2.68 -5.68 -7.41
CA GLY A 265 3.63 -6.13 -6.38
C GLY A 265 2.99 -6.26 -4.99
N PRO A 266 3.74 -6.82 -4.02
CA PRO A 266 3.24 -7.05 -2.65
C PRO A 266 2.76 -5.76 -1.96
N LYS A 267 1.51 -5.76 -1.48
CA LYS A 267 0.87 -4.60 -0.87
C LYS A 267 0.08 -4.98 0.37
N VAL A 268 0.05 -4.05 1.32
CA VAL A 268 -0.98 -4.01 2.36
C VAL A 268 -2.07 -3.05 1.93
N VAL A 269 -3.31 -3.36 2.31
CA VAL A 269 -4.43 -2.42 2.28
C VAL A 269 -4.79 -2.07 3.72
N CYS A 270 -4.94 -0.79 4.01
CA CYS A 270 -5.14 -0.27 5.36
C CYS A 270 -6.31 0.69 5.34
N LYS A 271 -7.23 0.60 6.31
CA LYS A 271 -8.39 1.50 6.39
C LYS A 271 -7.89 2.94 6.40
N TYR A 272 -8.35 3.73 5.43
CA TYR A 272 -7.97 5.14 5.37
C TYR A 272 -8.66 5.88 6.51
N ILE A 273 -7.94 6.79 7.15
CA ILE A 273 -8.49 7.66 8.19
C ILE A 273 -9.24 8.78 7.47
N GLU A 274 -10.56 8.64 7.43
CA GLU A 274 -11.52 9.50 6.73
C GLU A 274 -11.82 10.80 7.49
N ASN A 275 -11.61 10.79 8.81
CA ASN A 275 -11.80 11.95 9.68
C ASN A 275 -10.54 12.20 10.52
N PRO A 276 -9.42 12.64 9.90
CA PRO A 276 -8.21 12.96 10.62
C PRO A 276 -8.36 14.29 11.36
N VAL A 277 -7.60 14.48 12.42
CA VAL A 277 -7.39 15.82 12.99
C VAL A 277 -6.66 16.67 11.94
N LEU A 278 -7.17 17.88 11.71
CA LEU A 278 -6.65 18.81 10.71
C LEU A 278 -6.03 20.04 11.37
N TYR A 279 -5.09 20.67 10.67
CA TYR A 279 -4.43 21.89 11.10
C TYR A 279 -4.72 23.03 10.12
N TYR A 280 -5.17 24.18 10.63
CA TYR A 280 -5.41 25.37 9.81
C TYR A 280 -4.09 26.03 9.43
N ARG A 281 -3.80 26.07 8.12
CA ARG A 281 -2.66 26.79 7.56
C ARG A 281 -3.13 28.13 7.00
N GLU A 282 -2.64 29.22 7.59
CA GLU A 282 -2.96 30.58 7.14
C GLU A 282 -2.57 30.82 5.67
N ASP A 283 -1.42 30.30 5.24
CA ASP A 283 -0.92 30.43 3.88
C ASP A 283 -1.76 29.68 2.83
N VAL A 284 -2.50 28.65 3.25
CA VAL A 284 -3.47 27.93 2.41
C VAL A 284 -4.88 28.52 2.55
N GLY A 285 -5.15 29.22 3.65
CA GLY A 285 -6.49 29.71 4.01
C GLY A 285 -7.47 28.60 4.38
N ALA A 286 -6.98 27.41 4.76
CA ALA A 286 -7.80 26.24 5.00
C ALA A 286 -7.17 25.22 5.98
N LYS A 287 -7.98 24.26 6.41
CA LYS A 287 -7.54 23.11 7.21
C LYS A 287 -6.93 22.03 6.31
N VAL A 288 -5.71 21.62 6.63
CA VAL A 288 -4.95 20.61 5.88
C VAL A 288 -4.67 19.40 6.77
N LYS A 289 -4.43 18.26 6.13
CA LYS A 289 -3.94 17.06 6.81
C LYS A 289 -2.50 17.26 7.27
N PHE A 290 -2.13 16.65 8.38
CA PHE A 290 -0.75 16.61 8.84
C PHE A 290 -0.43 15.27 9.49
N ASP A 291 0.85 15.00 9.69
CA ASP A 291 1.32 13.92 10.52
C ASP A 291 2.43 14.38 11.46
N VAL A 292 2.62 13.61 12.53
CA VAL A 292 3.66 13.82 13.54
C VAL A 292 4.71 12.73 13.42
N ARG A 293 5.99 13.13 13.37
CA ARG A 293 7.15 12.25 13.37
C ARG A 293 7.89 12.35 14.68
N TYR A 294 7.76 11.32 15.50
CA TYR A 294 8.64 11.08 16.64
C TYR A 294 9.93 10.39 16.21
N LEU A 295 11.02 10.71 16.90
CA LEU A 295 12.25 9.93 16.85
C LEU A 295 12.33 9.04 18.08
N VAL A 296 12.56 7.75 17.88
CA VAL A 296 12.75 6.78 18.96
C VAL A 296 14.12 6.13 18.85
N LEU A 297 14.79 5.97 19.98
CA LEU A 297 16.06 5.26 20.10
C LEU A 297 15.83 3.97 20.89
N LEU A 298 15.91 2.84 20.22
CA LEU A 298 16.05 1.54 20.85
C LEU A 298 17.54 1.32 21.10
N SER A 299 17.97 1.24 22.35
CA SER A 299 19.39 1.02 22.69
C SER A 299 19.68 -0.39 23.20
N SER A 300 18.65 -1.13 23.57
CA SER A 300 18.75 -2.53 23.98
C SER A 300 17.40 -3.22 23.83
N VAL A 301 17.41 -4.47 23.37
CA VAL A 301 16.22 -5.35 23.35
C VAL A 301 16.13 -6.23 24.60
N GLU A 302 17.26 -6.46 25.29
CA GLU A 302 17.33 -7.29 26.49
C GLU A 302 18.40 -6.78 27.48
N PRO A 303 18.02 -6.10 28.57
CA PRO A 303 16.66 -5.63 28.88
C PRO A 303 16.20 -4.58 27.86
N LEU A 304 14.88 -4.47 27.64
CA LEU A 304 14.33 -3.47 26.73
C LEU A 304 14.64 -2.05 27.23
N LYS A 305 15.32 -1.25 26.39
CA LYS A 305 15.61 0.16 26.64
C LYS A 305 15.22 0.98 25.41
N LEU A 306 14.12 1.71 25.54
CA LEU A 306 13.53 2.54 24.49
C LEU A 306 13.40 3.98 24.99
N PHE A 307 13.81 4.93 24.16
CA PHE A 307 13.74 6.36 24.45
C PHE A 307 12.99 7.06 23.33
N ALA A 308 12.07 7.97 23.67
CA ALA A 308 11.46 8.89 22.72
C ALA A 308 12.18 10.24 22.82
N TYR A 309 12.52 10.83 21.68
CA TYR A 309 13.05 12.17 21.61
C TYR A 309 11.94 13.18 21.91
N GLN A 310 12.23 14.18 22.73
CA GLN A 310 11.23 15.16 23.17
C GLN A 310 10.72 16.05 22.03
N ILE A 311 11.54 16.26 21.00
CA ILE A 311 11.19 17.08 19.85
C ILE A 311 10.62 16.19 18.76
N PHE A 312 9.38 16.47 18.34
CA PHE A 312 8.77 15.84 17.17
C PHE A 312 8.76 16.80 15.96
N PHE A 313 8.69 16.21 14.77
CA PHE A 313 8.64 16.94 13.51
C PHE A 313 7.24 16.85 12.90
N LEU A 314 6.75 17.97 12.39
CA LEU A 314 5.46 18.05 11.73
C LEU A 314 5.62 18.02 10.22
N ARG A 315 4.67 17.39 9.55
CA ARG A 315 4.63 17.28 8.09
C ARG A 315 3.22 17.57 7.62
N PHE A 316 3.06 18.59 6.79
CA PHE A 316 1.76 19.11 6.38
C PHE A 316 1.48 18.77 4.90
N ALA A 317 0.20 18.53 4.62
CA ALA A 317 -0.35 18.58 3.28
C ALA A 317 -0.38 20.04 2.77
N ASN A 318 -0.40 20.22 1.46
CA ASN A 318 -0.38 21.53 0.80
C ASN A 318 -1.76 21.99 0.33
N GLN A 319 -2.76 21.11 0.35
CA GLN A 319 -4.12 21.41 -0.06
C GLN A 319 -5.14 21.12 1.05
N PRO A 320 -6.31 21.79 1.01
CA PRO A 320 -7.40 21.52 1.96
C PRO A 320 -7.81 20.05 1.93
N TYR A 321 -7.96 19.44 3.10
CA TYR A 321 -8.37 18.05 3.18
C TYR A 321 -9.86 17.89 2.84
N SER A 322 -10.18 16.96 1.94
CA SER A 322 -11.51 16.40 1.71
C SER A 322 -11.36 14.93 1.31
N LEU A 323 -12.46 14.20 1.12
CA LEU A 323 -12.46 12.85 0.55
C LEU A 323 -12.71 12.85 -0.98
N GLU A 324 -12.72 14.03 -1.58
CA GLU A 324 -12.85 14.23 -3.02
C GLU A 324 -11.45 14.27 -3.67
N ASN A 325 -11.34 13.80 -4.91
CA ASN A 325 -10.10 13.76 -5.70
C ASN A 325 -8.98 12.99 -4.99
N LEU A 326 -9.21 11.68 -4.75
CA LEU A 326 -8.31 10.80 -3.99
C LEU A 326 -6.90 10.65 -4.61
N ASP A 327 -6.74 11.05 -5.86
CA ASP A 327 -5.51 11.09 -6.64
C ASP A 327 -4.69 12.36 -6.41
N GLU A 328 -5.25 13.41 -5.79
CA GLU A 328 -4.52 14.64 -5.45
C GLU A 328 -3.52 14.38 -4.32
N TYR A 329 -2.25 14.21 -4.71
CA TYR A 329 -1.16 13.91 -3.78
C TYR A 329 -1.05 14.92 -2.63
N GLU A 330 -1.11 16.21 -2.97
CA GLU A 330 -0.93 17.32 -2.04
C GLU A 330 -2.04 17.47 -0.99
N LYS A 331 -3.20 16.83 -1.23
CA LYS A 331 -4.36 16.81 -0.32
C LYS A 331 -4.23 15.69 0.72
N HIS A 332 -3.73 14.52 0.31
CA HIS A 332 -3.81 13.31 1.13
C HIS A 332 -2.49 12.81 1.71
N PHE A 333 -1.36 13.22 1.14
CA PHE A 333 -0.03 12.91 1.64
C PHE A 333 0.60 14.13 2.29
N THR A 334 1.57 13.89 3.16
CA THR A 334 2.26 14.90 3.98
C THR A 334 3.76 14.93 3.71
N VAL A 335 4.24 14.07 2.81
CA VAL A 335 5.66 13.96 2.46
C VAL A 335 5.92 14.74 1.16
N MET A 336 6.16 16.04 1.28
CA MET A 336 6.32 16.93 0.11
C MET A 336 7.76 17.03 -0.40
N ASN A 337 8.76 16.58 0.37
CA ASN A 337 10.18 16.76 0.07
C ASN A 337 10.71 15.99 -1.17
N TYR A 338 9.89 15.13 -1.79
CA TYR A 338 10.33 14.19 -2.84
C TYR A 338 9.56 14.33 -4.16
N HIS A 339 8.67 15.31 -4.28
CA HIS A 339 7.97 15.58 -5.53
C HIS A 339 8.67 16.72 -6.28
N ASP A 340 8.69 16.66 -7.61
CA ASP A 340 9.21 17.75 -8.45
C ASP A 340 8.42 19.03 -8.14
N GLY A 341 9.13 20.10 -7.76
CA GLY A 341 8.54 21.35 -7.27
C GLY A 341 8.43 21.50 -5.74
N GLY A 342 9.18 20.72 -4.95
CA GLY A 342 9.18 20.67 -3.46
C GLY A 342 9.52 21.96 -2.68
N GLU A 343 9.08 23.13 -3.15
CA GLU A 343 9.40 24.46 -2.63
C GLU A 343 8.39 24.96 -1.57
N HIS A 344 7.28 24.25 -1.31
CA HIS A 344 6.23 24.68 -0.38
C HIS A 344 6.17 23.87 0.93
N LEU A 345 7.32 23.63 1.55
CA LEU A 345 7.38 22.97 2.86
C LEU A 345 7.01 23.95 3.99
N LYS A 346 5.87 23.71 4.64
CA LYS A 346 5.58 24.35 5.92
C LYS A 346 6.34 23.63 7.03
N GLN A 347 7.22 24.37 7.70
CA GLN A 347 7.89 23.92 8.90
C GLN A 347 7.32 24.68 10.10
N VAL A 348 6.86 23.94 11.09
CA VAL A 348 6.43 24.46 12.39
C VAL A 348 7.19 23.67 13.44
N HIS A 349 7.85 24.37 14.36
CA HIS A 349 8.50 23.74 15.50
C HIS A 349 7.46 23.34 16.54
N TYR A 350 7.68 22.25 17.29
CA TYR A 350 6.68 21.74 18.24
C TYR A 350 6.27 22.78 19.30
N ASP A 351 7.22 23.60 19.79
CA ASP A 351 6.95 24.69 20.75
C ASP A 351 5.94 25.72 20.22
N ASN A 352 5.89 25.93 18.90
CA ASN A 352 4.92 26.83 18.28
C ASN A 352 3.63 26.09 17.92
N PHE A 353 3.76 24.84 17.46
CA PHE A 353 2.63 24.03 17.05
C PHE A 353 1.65 23.74 18.18
N ILE A 354 2.14 23.39 19.37
CA ILE A 354 1.28 23.04 20.52
C ILE A 354 0.30 24.19 20.86
N PRO A 355 0.75 25.43 21.15
CA PRO A 355 -0.17 26.52 21.47
C PRO A 355 -1.10 26.88 20.30
N GLU A 356 -0.62 26.80 19.06
CA GLU A 356 -1.45 27.01 17.86
C GLU A 356 -2.53 25.93 17.71
N PHE A 357 -2.18 24.67 17.94
CA PHE A 357 -3.08 23.53 17.86
C PHE A 357 -4.18 23.64 18.92
N GLU A 358 -3.82 23.94 20.16
CA GLU A 358 -4.77 24.11 21.28
C GLU A 358 -5.68 25.32 21.05
N ALA A 359 -5.16 26.41 20.49
CA ALA A 359 -5.97 27.57 20.09
C ALA A 359 -6.97 27.21 18.96
N GLN A 360 -6.57 26.35 18.02
CA GLN A 360 -7.44 25.88 16.93
C GLN A 360 -8.45 24.81 17.36
N ASN A 361 -8.21 24.13 18.49
CA ASN A 361 -9.05 23.05 19.02
C ASN A 361 -9.37 23.25 20.51
N PRO A 362 -10.20 24.25 20.87
CA PRO A 362 -10.53 24.54 22.26
C PRO A 362 -11.09 23.31 22.98
N GLY A 363 -10.55 23.00 24.17
CA GLY A 363 -10.93 21.86 24.98
C GLY A 363 -10.10 20.59 24.77
N PHE A 364 -9.14 20.62 23.84
CA PHE A 364 -8.19 19.53 23.61
C PHE A 364 -6.76 20.03 23.85
N LEU A 365 -6.16 19.65 24.97
CA LEU A 365 -4.75 19.97 25.25
C LEU A 365 -3.85 18.93 24.60
N TRP A 366 -2.69 19.36 24.09
CA TRP A 366 -1.76 18.44 23.41
C TRP A 366 -1.26 17.33 24.34
N GLN A 367 -0.97 17.69 25.60
CA GLN A 367 -0.52 16.74 26.64
C GLN A 367 -1.51 15.59 26.93
N ASP A 368 -2.79 15.77 26.60
CA ASP A 368 -3.84 14.75 26.81
C ASP A 368 -3.95 13.79 25.61
N VAL A 369 -3.27 14.13 24.50
CA VAL A 369 -3.32 13.43 23.22
C VAL A 369 -1.99 12.73 22.88
N GLU A 370 -0.85 13.28 23.36
CA GLU A 370 0.51 12.82 23.02
C GLU A 370 0.94 11.46 23.59
#